data_AF-A0A3B8W4J2-F1
#
_entry.id   AF-A0A3B8W4J2-F1
#
_cell.length_a   1.000
_cell.length_b   1.000
_cell.length_c   1.000
_cell.angle_alpha   90.00
_cell.angle_beta   90.00
_cell.angle_gamma   90.00
#
_symmetry.space_group_name_H-M   'P 1'
#
loop_
_entity.id
_entity.type
_entity.pdbx_description
1 polymer ?
#
loop_
_entity_poly.entity_id
_entity_poly.type
_entity_poly.pdbx_seq_one_letter_code
_entity_poly.pdbx_strand_id
1 'polypeptide(L)'
;LLVLTLLSALGGGVLLSITRDEAERAQAINIRAQLMVREVESDAVRLASNPDSLELWSKTKYPFFLIREGMVVRWSDHTQIPQQLLPADSDNWAYTASPRGQFLIKGWRTATGYLQVNIPLVQRYRVTNQYLFATWNSDLFGDGKPEIYAVGASGYVVDVAGKPMFTV
;
A
#
# COMPACT_ATOMS: atom_id res chain seq x y z
N LEU A 1 -22.47 55.09 19.36
CA LEU A 1 -21.17 54.38 19.41
C LEU A 1 -21.45 52.92 19.09
N LEU A 2 -21.17 52.51 17.86
CA LEU A 2 -21.39 51.17 17.34
C LEU A 2 -20.09 50.78 16.60
N VAL A 3 -19.91 49.49 16.38
CA VAL A 3 -18.77 48.81 15.73
C VAL A 3 -17.70 48.33 16.73
N LEU A 4 -17.79 47.04 17.11
CA LEU A 4 -16.73 46.06 16.85
C LEU A 4 -17.17 44.66 17.34
N THR A 5 -17.83 43.88 16.49
CA THR A 5 -17.95 42.41 16.63
C THR A 5 -18.20 41.79 15.26
N LEU A 6 -17.15 41.52 14.48
CA LEU A 6 -17.25 40.68 13.28
C LEU A 6 -15.86 40.29 12.77
N LEU A 7 -15.23 39.27 13.36
CA LEU A 7 -14.03 38.65 12.75
C LEU A 7 -13.71 37.20 13.16
N SER A 8 -14.59 36.48 13.88
CA SER A 8 -14.32 35.10 14.32
C SER A 8 -15.02 33.98 13.53
N ALA A 9 -15.90 34.29 12.56
CA ALA A 9 -16.73 33.28 11.91
C ALA A 9 -16.12 32.62 10.65
N LEU A 10 -15.15 33.26 9.99
CA LEU A 10 -14.60 32.74 8.72
C LEU A 10 -13.43 31.77 8.89
N GLY A 11 -12.67 31.86 9.99
CA GLY A 11 -11.55 30.95 10.26
C GLY A 11 -11.97 29.56 10.73
N GLY A 12 -13.05 29.47 11.53
CA GLY A 12 -13.53 28.18 12.07
C GLY A 12 -14.20 27.29 11.03
N GLY A 13 -14.95 27.87 10.08
CA GLY A 13 -15.63 27.10 9.04
C GLY A 13 -14.68 26.42 8.05
N VAL A 14 -13.62 27.13 7.64
CA VAL A 14 -12.62 26.63 6.69
C VAL A 14 -11.72 25.55 7.31
N LEU A 15 -11.28 25.73 8.56
CA LEU A 15 -10.52 24.72 9.28
C LEU A 15 -11.34 23.45 9.54
N LEU A 16 -12.61 23.58 9.96
CA LEU A 16 -13.47 22.42 10.18
C LEU A 16 -13.80 21.68 8.88
N SER A 17 -14.00 22.38 7.75
CA SER A 17 -14.25 21.72 6.46
C SER A 17 -13.03 20.97 5.93
N ILE A 18 -11.81 21.52 6.11
CA ILE A 18 -10.57 20.86 5.66
C ILE A 18 -10.35 19.58 6.46
N THR A 19 -10.48 19.62 7.78
CA THR A 19 -10.30 18.43 8.63
C THR A 19 -11.34 17.33 8.38
N ARG A 20 -12.56 17.70 7.97
CA ARG A 20 -13.61 16.75 7.64
C ARG A 20 -13.34 16.04 6.30
N ASP A 21 -12.95 16.78 5.27
CA ASP A 21 -12.60 16.21 3.96
C ASP A 21 -11.41 15.25 4.08
N GLU A 22 -10.38 15.63 4.84
CA GLU A 22 -9.22 14.78 5.12
C GLU A 22 -9.59 13.48 5.85
N ALA A 23 -10.46 13.57 6.87
CA ALA A 23 -10.93 12.39 7.60
C ALA A 23 -11.77 11.45 6.71
N GLU A 24 -12.67 12.00 5.88
CA GLU A 24 -13.48 11.23 4.95
C GLU A 24 -12.60 10.52 3.90
N ARG A 25 -11.56 11.20 3.41
CA ARG A 25 -10.57 10.61 2.48
C ARG A 25 -9.73 9.51 3.15
N ALA A 26 -9.26 9.74 4.36
CA ALA A 26 -8.52 8.74 5.13
C ALA A 26 -9.39 7.49 5.38
N GLN A 27 -10.66 7.67 5.71
CA GLN A 27 -11.61 6.57 5.87
C GLN A 27 -11.82 5.79 4.55
N ALA A 28 -11.96 6.48 3.43
CA ALA A 28 -12.09 5.84 2.12
C ALA A 28 -10.83 5.03 1.76
N ILE A 29 -9.64 5.57 2.03
CA ILE A 29 -8.36 4.85 1.87
C ILE A 29 -8.36 3.60 2.75
N ASN A 30 -8.82 3.71 4.00
CA ASN A 30 -8.85 2.59 4.94
C ASN A 30 -9.75 1.43 4.45
N ILE A 31 -10.94 1.77 3.95
CA ILE A 31 -11.87 0.78 3.37
C ILE A 31 -11.22 0.08 2.17
N ARG A 32 -10.59 0.84 1.27
CA ARG A 32 -9.92 0.28 0.08
C ARG A 32 -8.71 -0.58 0.46
N ALA A 33 -7.95 -0.18 1.49
CA ALA A 33 -6.83 -0.95 2.02
C ALA A 33 -7.31 -2.32 2.52
N GLN A 34 -8.43 -2.36 3.24
CA GLN A 34 -9.00 -3.60 3.75
C GLN A 34 -9.47 -4.52 2.61
N LEU A 35 -10.10 -3.98 1.57
CA LEU A 35 -10.51 -4.77 0.41
C LEU A 35 -9.31 -5.34 -0.34
N MET A 36 -8.30 -4.51 -0.59
CA MET A 36 -7.03 -4.91 -1.22
C MET A 36 -6.35 -6.03 -0.43
N VAL A 37 -6.24 -5.90 0.89
CA VAL A 37 -5.62 -6.95 1.72
C VAL A 37 -6.42 -8.25 1.66
N ARG A 38 -7.75 -8.21 1.69
CA ARG A 38 -8.57 -9.42 1.54
C ARG A 38 -8.36 -10.12 0.20
N GLU A 39 -8.29 -9.36 -0.89
CA GLU A 39 -7.98 -9.88 -2.22
C GLU A 39 -6.60 -10.55 -2.24
N VAL A 40 -5.59 -9.88 -1.71
CA VAL A 40 -4.21 -10.37 -1.67
C VAL A 40 -4.06 -11.61 -0.79
N GLU A 41 -4.70 -11.66 0.37
CA GLU A 41 -4.68 -12.84 1.25
C GLU A 41 -5.35 -14.05 0.56
N SER A 42 -6.45 -13.81 -0.18
CA SER A 42 -7.10 -14.85 -0.98
C SER A 42 -6.17 -15.38 -2.08
N ASP A 43 -5.49 -14.50 -2.80
CA ASP A 43 -4.47 -14.85 -3.79
C ASP A 43 -3.33 -15.66 -3.15
N ALA A 44 -2.83 -15.20 -2.00
CA ALA A 44 -1.75 -15.84 -1.28
C ALA A 44 -2.10 -17.29 -0.89
N VAL A 45 -3.31 -17.53 -0.36
CA VAL A 45 -3.77 -18.89 -0.01
C VAL A 45 -3.84 -19.78 -1.24
N ARG A 46 -4.36 -19.27 -2.37
CA ARG A 46 -4.45 -20.04 -3.62
C ARG A 46 -3.08 -20.40 -4.16
N LEU A 47 -2.15 -19.43 -4.20
CA LEU A 47 -0.78 -19.62 -4.67
C LEU A 47 0.03 -20.53 -3.74
N ALA A 48 -0.09 -20.36 -2.42
CA ALA A 48 0.61 -21.19 -1.44
C ALA A 48 0.17 -22.66 -1.49
N SER A 49 -1.10 -22.90 -1.79
CA SER A 49 -1.66 -24.26 -1.92
C SER A 49 -1.28 -24.91 -3.26
N ASN A 50 -1.06 -24.13 -4.32
CA ASN A 50 -0.77 -24.63 -5.67
C ASN A 50 0.38 -23.84 -6.33
N PRO A 51 1.59 -23.87 -5.78
CA PRO A 51 2.69 -23.00 -6.22
C PRO A 51 3.13 -23.26 -7.67
N ASP A 52 2.85 -24.45 -8.21
CA ASP A 52 3.26 -24.81 -9.57
C ASP A 52 2.25 -24.40 -10.67
N SER A 53 1.02 -23.99 -10.32
CA SER A 53 -0.03 -23.67 -11.29
C SER A 53 0.18 -22.35 -12.02
N LEU A 54 0.73 -22.39 -13.23
CA LEU A 54 0.99 -21.19 -14.05
C LEU A 54 -0.25 -20.31 -14.28
N GLU A 55 -1.43 -20.92 -14.38
CA GLU A 55 -2.70 -20.21 -14.54
C GLU A 55 -3.06 -19.34 -13.33
N LEU A 56 -2.76 -19.80 -12.10
CA LEU A 56 -3.02 -18.99 -10.91
C LEU A 56 -2.08 -17.79 -10.83
N TRP A 57 -0.80 -18.00 -11.17
CA TRP A 57 0.21 -16.95 -11.15
C TRP A 57 -0.09 -15.83 -12.17
N SER A 58 -0.66 -16.15 -13.34
CA SER A 58 -0.99 -15.14 -14.34
C SER A 58 -2.26 -14.33 -14.04
N LYS A 59 -3.08 -14.78 -13.09
CA LYS A 59 -4.34 -14.14 -12.72
C LYS A 59 -4.25 -13.21 -11.52
N THR A 60 -3.12 -13.19 -10.80
CA THR A 60 -2.97 -12.33 -9.64
C THR A 60 -2.84 -10.87 -10.06
N LYS A 61 -3.55 -10.00 -9.35
CA LYS A 61 -3.51 -8.56 -9.60
C LYS A 61 -2.21 -7.90 -9.13
N TYR A 62 -1.63 -8.43 -8.07
CA TYR A 62 -0.43 -7.88 -7.44
C TYR A 62 0.81 -8.74 -7.72
N PRO A 63 2.02 -8.14 -7.71
CA PRO A 63 3.27 -8.89 -7.83
C PRO A 63 3.49 -9.83 -6.64
N PHE A 64 3.48 -11.13 -6.92
CA PHE A 64 3.85 -12.20 -6.02
C PHE A 64 5.20 -12.80 -6.43
N PHE A 65 5.95 -13.30 -5.45
CA PHE A 65 7.25 -13.91 -5.60
C PHE A 65 7.32 -15.18 -4.77
N LEU A 66 7.60 -16.33 -5.39
CA LEU A 66 7.95 -17.55 -4.66
C LEU A 66 9.45 -17.57 -4.45
N ILE A 67 9.86 -17.70 -3.20
CA ILE A 67 11.25 -17.62 -2.81
C ILE A 67 11.64 -18.94 -2.15
N ARG A 68 12.71 -19.56 -2.67
CA ARG A 68 13.31 -20.78 -2.15
C ARG A 68 14.79 -20.54 -1.93
N GLU A 69 15.30 -20.88 -0.76
CA GLU A 69 16.73 -20.71 -0.43
C GLU A 69 17.25 -19.27 -0.65
N GLY A 70 16.39 -18.28 -0.43
CA GLY A 70 16.71 -16.86 -0.62
C GLY A 70 16.69 -16.38 -2.08
N MET A 71 16.29 -17.23 -3.03
CA MET A 71 16.19 -16.89 -4.45
C MET A 71 14.74 -16.86 -4.93
N VAL A 72 14.39 -15.86 -5.73
CA VAL A 72 13.09 -15.82 -6.43
C VAL A 72 13.10 -16.91 -7.50
N VAL A 73 12.29 -17.95 -7.32
CA VAL A 73 12.14 -19.05 -8.28
C VAL A 73 10.91 -18.90 -9.18
N ARG A 74 9.98 -18.02 -8.80
CA ARG A 74 8.79 -17.68 -9.58
C ARG A 74 8.27 -16.30 -9.24
N TRP A 75 7.66 -15.63 -10.21
CA TRP A 75 7.02 -14.32 -10.07
C TRP A 75 5.71 -14.28 -10.86
N SER A 76 4.71 -13.51 -10.42
CA SER A 76 3.47 -13.31 -11.20
C SER A 76 3.60 -12.14 -12.18
N ASP A 77 4.32 -11.10 -11.79
CA ASP A 77 4.52 -9.88 -12.55
C ASP A 77 6.02 -9.58 -12.69
N HIS A 78 6.49 -9.45 -13.93
CA HIS A 78 7.89 -9.20 -14.27
C HIS A 78 8.23 -7.71 -14.32
N THR A 79 7.26 -6.82 -14.14
CA THR A 79 7.48 -5.36 -14.11
C THR A 79 8.16 -4.90 -12.82
N GLN A 80 8.22 -5.77 -11.80
CA GLN A 80 8.78 -5.46 -10.50
C GLN A 80 9.80 -6.51 -10.05
N ILE A 81 10.83 -6.04 -9.35
CA ILE A 81 11.83 -6.88 -8.68
C ILE A 81 11.73 -6.57 -7.19
N PRO A 82 11.66 -7.58 -6.31
CA PRO A 82 11.58 -7.34 -4.89
C PRO A 82 12.82 -6.59 -4.40
N GLN A 83 12.59 -5.40 -3.82
CA GLN A 83 13.68 -4.56 -3.30
C GLN A 83 14.20 -5.08 -1.95
N GLN A 84 13.33 -5.78 -1.22
CA GLN A 84 13.62 -6.37 0.07
C GLN A 84 12.94 -7.73 0.11
N LEU A 85 13.68 -8.75 0.54
CA LEU A 85 13.10 -10.06 0.84
C LEU A 85 12.79 -10.08 2.33
N LEU A 86 11.54 -10.36 2.68
CA LEU A 86 11.14 -10.56 4.07
C LEU A 86 11.54 -11.97 4.53
N PRO A 87 11.83 -12.16 5.83
CA PRO A 87 11.87 -13.48 6.42
C PRO A 87 10.54 -14.21 6.22
N ALA A 88 10.59 -15.54 6.15
CA ALA A 88 9.42 -16.39 5.92
C ALA A 88 8.28 -16.24 6.96
N ASP A 89 8.56 -15.62 8.12
CA ASP A 89 7.64 -15.42 9.26
C ASP A 89 7.12 -13.98 9.41
N SER A 90 7.18 -13.15 8.37
CA SER A 90 6.56 -11.83 8.45
C SER A 90 5.03 -11.94 8.28
N ASP A 91 4.34 -12.45 9.30
CA ASP A 91 2.87 -12.51 9.31
C ASP A 91 2.23 -11.10 9.29
N ASN A 92 3.04 -10.07 9.54
CA ASN A 92 2.66 -8.68 9.49
C ASN A 92 3.05 -8.02 8.17
N TRP A 93 2.19 -7.12 7.70
CA TRP A 93 2.51 -6.17 6.66
C TRP A 93 3.65 -5.26 7.12
N ALA A 94 4.64 -5.05 6.26
CA ALA A 94 5.67 -4.05 6.48
C ALA A 94 5.60 -2.98 5.38
N TYR A 95 5.74 -1.72 5.79
CA TYR A 95 5.95 -0.60 4.89
C TYR A 95 7.45 -0.48 4.59
N THR A 96 7.79 -0.37 3.31
CA THR A 96 9.17 -0.14 2.87
C THR A 96 9.22 1.00 1.87
N ALA A 97 10.21 1.88 2.05
CA ALA A 97 10.48 2.99 1.15
C ALA A 97 11.86 2.81 0.52
N SER A 98 11.92 3.00 -0.80
CA SER A 98 13.15 2.87 -1.59
C SER A 98 13.21 3.97 -2.66
N PRO A 99 14.35 4.14 -3.34
CA PRO A 99 14.43 5.04 -4.49
C PRO A 99 13.45 4.69 -5.63
N ARG A 100 12.98 3.43 -5.71
CA ARG A 100 12.00 2.98 -6.71
C ARG A 100 10.56 3.22 -6.31
N GLY A 101 10.30 3.70 -5.09
CA GLY A 101 8.95 3.92 -4.61
C GLY A 101 8.72 3.43 -3.18
N GLN A 102 7.44 3.39 -2.82
CA GLN A 102 6.96 2.97 -1.52
C GLN A 102 6.05 1.76 -1.70
N PHE A 103 6.24 0.75 -0.87
CA PHE A 103 5.60 -0.55 -1.04
C PHE A 103 5.09 -1.07 0.29
N LEU A 104 4.02 -1.84 0.22
CA LEU A 104 3.64 -2.76 1.28
C LEU A 104 4.10 -4.15 0.90
N ILE A 105 4.71 -4.82 1.86
CA ILE A 105 5.27 -6.15 1.66
C ILE A 105 4.75 -7.08 2.75
N LYS A 106 4.43 -8.31 2.37
CA LYS A 106 4.02 -9.37 3.28
C LYS A 106 4.51 -10.72 2.78
N GLY A 107 4.90 -11.58 3.71
CA GLY A 107 5.37 -12.94 3.46
C GLY A 107 4.42 -13.99 4.05
N TRP A 108 4.36 -15.15 3.42
CA TRP A 108 3.68 -16.33 3.93
C TRP A 108 4.60 -17.55 3.77
N ARG A 109 4.65 -18.42 4.78
CA ARG A 109 5.30 -19.72 4.63
C ARG A 109 4.54 -20.59 3.64
N THR A 110 5.28 -21.40 2.89
CA THR A 110 4.75 -22.46 2.03
C THR A 110 5.49 -23.76 2.33
N ALA A 111 5.01 -24.89 1.82
CA ALA A 111 5.67 -26.18 2.02
C ALA A 111 7.11 -26.24 1.46
N THR A 112 7.46 -25.37 0.49
CA THR A 112 8.73 -25.47 -0.25
C THR A 112 9.60 -24.22 -0.15
N GLY A 113 9.22 -23.23 0.67
CA GLY A 113 9.84 -21.91 0.73
C GLY A 113 8.89 -20.89 1.33
N TYR A 114 8.94 -19.65 0.85
CA TYR A 114 8.00 -18.61 1.25
C TYR A 114 7.50 -17.81 0.05
N LEU A 115 6.24 -17.41 0.13
CA LEU A 115 5.58 -16.55 -0.83
C LEU A 115 5.67 -15.12 -0.31
N GLN A 116 5.97 -14.16 -1.17
CA GLN A 116 5.98 -12.74 -0.82
C GLN A 116 5.14 -11.97 -1.82
N VAL A 117 4.36 -10.99 -1.33
CA VAL A 117 3.70 -9.99 -2.18
C VAL A 117 4.42 -8.66 -2.03
N ASN A 118 4.50 -7.90 -3.11
CA ASN A 118 4.86 -6.48 -3.07
C ASN A 118 3.76 -5.65 -3.71
N ILE A 119 3.07 -4.87 -2.90
CA ILE A 119 2.05 -3.93 -3.36
C ILE A 119 2.70 -2.55 -3.52
N PRO A 120 2.83 -2.03 -4.75
CA PRO A 120 3.25 -0.65 -4.92
C PRO A 120 2.17 0.29 -4.36
N LEU A 121 2.57 1.18 -3.45
CA LEU A 121 1.75 2.33 -3.06
C LEU A 121 2.07 3.52 -3.96
N VAL A 122 3.37 3.73 -4.18
CA VAL A 122 3.94 4.74 -5.07
C VAL A 122 5.05 4.09 -5.86
N GLN A 123 5.03 4.18 -7.18
CA GLN A 123 6.18 3.78 -8.00
C GLN A 123 6.90 5.02 -8.51
N ARG A 124 8.23 4.99 -8.41
CA ARG A 124 9.12 6.03 -8.91
C ARG A 124 10.04 5.41 -9.96
N TYR A 125 10.05 5.98 -11.14
CA TYR A 125 10.92 5.53 -12.22
C TYR A 125 12.26 6.25 -12.12
N ARG A 126 13.37 5.50 -12.21
CA ARG A 126 14.72 6.08 -12.22
C ARG A 126 15.02 6.85 -13.50
N VAL A 127 14.38 6.46 -14.60
CA VAL A 127 14.55 7.14 -15.89
C VAL A 127 13.62 8.33 -15.91
N THR A 128 14.19 9.53 -15.93
CA THR A 128 13.49 10.78 -16.19
C THR A 128 13.16 10.84 -17.68
N ASN A 129 12.02 10.26 -18.03
CA ASN A 129 11.41 10.41 -19.35
C ASN A 129 10.12 11.22 -19.17
N GLN A 130 9.84 12.16 -20.07
CA GLN A 130 8.61 12.95 -20.07
C GLN A 130 7.32 12.12 -20.17
N TYR A 131 7.42 10.83 -20.49
CA TYR A 131 6.29 9.90 -20.51
C TYR A 131 6.18 9.04 -19.23
N LEU A 132 7.16 9.11 -18.33
CA LEU A 132 7.20 8.33 -17.09
C LEU A 132 7.04 9.26 -15.89
N PHE A 133 5.91 9.15 -15.23
CA PHE A 133 5.60 9.91 -14.02
C PHE A 133 5.46 8.96 -12.83
N ALA A 134 5.70 9.48 -11.62
CA ALA A 134 5.43 8.71 -10.42
C ALA A 134 3.94 8.34 -10.38
N THR A 135 3.66 7.06 -10.26
CA THR A 135 2.30 6.51 -10.25
C THR A 135 1.91 6.12 -8.83
N TRP A 136 0.66 6.44 -8.49
CA TRP A 136 0.02 6.04 -7.25
C TRP A 136 -0.86 4.82 -7.49
N ASN A 137 -1.04 4.01 -6.46
CA ASN A 137 -2.04 2.95 -6.50
C ASN A 137 -3.45 3.55 -6.55
N SER A 138 -4.02 3.63 -7.76
CA SER A 138 -5.34 4.23 -8.00
C SER A 138 -6.47 3.47 -7.31
N ASP A 139 -6.31 2.16 -7.10
CA ASP A 139 -7.31 1.35 -6.40
C ASP A 139 -7.38 1.72 -4.91
N LEU A 140 -6.26 2.15 -4.35
CA LEU A 140 -6.17 2.55 -2.95
C LEU A 140 -6.47 4.04 -2.76
N PHE A 141 -5.81 4.91 -3.53
CA PHE A 141 -5.84 6.36 -3.32
C PHE A 141 -6.82 7.10 -4.23
N GLY A 142 -7.41 6.44 -5.23
CA GLY A 142 -8.17 7.11 -6.29
C GLY A 142 -7.28 8.10 -7.06
N ASP A 143 -7.79 9.30 -7.32
CA ASP A 143 -7.04 10.39 -7.95
C ASP A 143 -6.15 11.16 -6.96
N GLY A 144 -6.18 10.79 -5.68
CA GLY A 144 -5.39 11.41 -4.62
C GLY A 144 -3.92 11.03 -4.68
N LYS A 145 -3.06 11.96 -4.26
CA LYS A 145 -1.62 11.76 -4.11
C LYS A 145 -1.18 12.15 -2.69
N PRO A 146 -1.70 11.47 -1.64
CA PRO A 146 -1.39 11.83 -0.26
C PRO A 146 0.09 11.59 0.02
N GLU A 147 0.70 12.27 0.98
CA GLU A 147 2.02 11.83 1.44
C GLU A 147 1.84 10.57 2.30
N ILE A 148 2.78 9.62 2.22
CA ILE A 148 2.72 8.39 3.01
C ILE A 148 3.96 8.32 3.89
N TYR A 149 3.73 8.01 5.15
CA TYR A 149 4.73 7.91 6.20
C TYR A 149 4.68 6.54 6.88
N ALA A 150 5.78 6.17 7.52
CA ALA A 150 5.79 5.03 8.43
C ALA A 150 4.85 5.29 9.62
N VAL A 151 4.33 4.21 10.21
CA VAL A 151 3.49 4.28 11.40
C VAL A 151 4.18 5.08 12.51
N GLY A 152 3.45 6.01 13.13
CA GLY A 152 3.94 6.86 14.22
C GLY A 152 4.24 8.31 13.81
N ALA A 153 4.18 8.63 12.51
CA ALA A 153 4.17 10.03 12.06
C ALA A 153 2.83 10.72 12.40
N SER A 154 2.83 12.06 12.39
CA SER A 154 1.60 12.85 12.49
C SER A 154 0.76 12.67 11.21
N GLY A 155 -0.53 12.39 11.37
CA GLY A 155 -1.46 12.15 10.26
C GLY A 155 -2.55 11.14 10.64
N TYR A 156 -3.23 10.61 9.64
CA TYR A 156 -4.26 9.58 9.79
C TYR A 156 -3.66 8.19 9.58
N VAL A 157 -3.77 7.34 10.59
CA VAL A 157 -3.29 5.95 10.48
C VAL A 157 -4.24 5.16 9.60
N VAL A 158 -3.67 4.47 8.61
CA VAL A 158 -4.36 3.45 7.82
C VAL A 158 -4.13 2.10 8.50
N ASP A 159 -5.22 1.45 8.89
CA ASP A 159 -5.21 0.19 9.63
C ASP A 159 -5.94 -0.91 8.87
N VAL A 160 -5.37 -2.12 8.88
CA VAL A 160 -6.06 -3.29 8.35
C VAL A 160 -6.17 -4.34 9.42
N ALA A 161 -7.42 -4.73 9.70
CA ALA A 161 -7.76 -5.69 10.75
C ALA A 161 -7.18 -5.28 12.12
N GLY A 162 -7.24 -3.98 12.44
CA GLY A 162 -6.75 -3.44 13.71
C GLY A 162 -5.23 -3.36 13.83
N LYS A 163 -4.48 -3.59 12.74
CA LYS A 163 -3.03 -3.42 12.69
C LYS A 163 -2.67 -2.20 11.85
N PRO A 164 -1.91 -1.23 12.39
CA PRO A 164 -1.49 -0.06 11.64
C PRO A 164 -0.51 -0.46 10.54
N MET A 165 -0.72 0.04 9.31
CA MET A 165 0.13 -0.25 8.16
C MET A 165 1.02 0.92 7.77
N PHE A 166 0.46 2.13 7.71
CA PHE A 166 1.15 3.37 7.39
C PHE A 166 0.32 4.57 7.86
N THR A 167 0.89 5.77 7.81
CA THR A 167 0.20 7.04 8.09
C THR A 167 0.09 7.85 6.80
N VAL A 168 -1.04 8.54 6.59
CA VAL A 168 -1.27 9.52 5.52
C VAL A 168 -1.58 10.91 6.05
#